data_AF-A0A8S0WRB5-F1
#
_entry.id   AF-A0A8S0WRB5-F1
#
_cell.length_a   1.000
_cell.length_b   1.000
_cell.length_c   1.000
_cell.angle_alpha   90.00
_cell.angle_beta   90.00
_cell.angle_gamma   90.00
#
_symmetry.space_group_name_H-M   'P 1'
#
loop_
_entity.id
_entity.type
_entity.pdbx_description
1 polymer ?
#
loop_
_entity_poly.entity_id
_entity_poly.type
_entity_poly.pdbx_seq_one_letter_code
_entity_poly.pdbx_strand_id
1 'polypeptide(L)'
;MPFRIGPMHNTGRQAVDNSSATEKTAPAFGSTLDRVLTLQQQEFDSFLLRLDSLGQKLADSLSLTDLADFKRMVRDFLRSTLGQSRKMQEESFWDQRGQHKVLARVARIDKTLDELGEKVLSEHAKSLDILAKIGEIRGLLIDLLA
;
A
#
# COMPACT_ATOMS: atom_id res chain seq x y z
N MET A 1 72.33 -9.33 33.93
CA MET A 1 73.08 -9.53 32.67
C MET A 1 73.76 -10.91 32.74
N PRO A 2 73.88 -11.70 31.66
CA PRO A 2 72.81 -12.16 30.76
C PRO A 2 72.95 -13.67 30.43
N PHE A 3 71.83 -14.38 30.21
CA PHE A 3 71.85 -15.55 29.33
C PHE A 3 70.99 -15.23 28.10
N ARG A 4 71.68 -15.22 26.97
CA ARG A 4 71.20 -14.89 25.63
C ARG A 4 71.49 -16.14 24.79
N ILE A 5 70.46 -16.81 24.29
CA ILE A 5 70.57 -17.72 23.14
C ILE A 5 69.37 -17.43 22.23
N GLY A 6 69.71 -17.16 20.97
CA GLY A 6 68.80 -16.71 19.91
C GLY A 6 67.96 -17.83 19.27
N PRO A 7 67.35 -17.54 18.11
CA PRO A 7 66.13 -18.21 17.63
C PRO A 7 66.40 -19.36 16.64
N MET A 8 65.29 -20.01 16.27
CA MET A 8 65.00 -20.77 15.03
C MET A 8 65.02 -22.31 15.11
N HIS A 9 63.83 -22.91 15.01
CA HIS A 9 63.51 -23.67 13.80
C HIS A 9 61.99 -23.76 13.55
N ASN A 10 61.66 -23.44 12.30
CA ASN A 10 60.39 -23.59 11.63
C ASN A 10 60.18 -25.08 11.29
N THR A 11 59.05 -25.65 11.70
CA THR A 11 58.46 -26.82 11.04
C THR A 11 56.99 -26.52 10.81
N GLY A 12 56.69 -26.17 9.57
CA GLY A 12 55.35 -25.87 9.12
C GLY A 12 54.43 -27.09 9.01
N ARG A 13 53.24 -26.76 8.50
CA ARG A 13 52.10 -27.59 8.12
C ARG A 13 51.13 -27.93 9.25
N GLN A 14 50.08 -27.14 9.34
CA GLN A 14 48.78 -27.53 8.78
C GLN A 14 48.03 -26.29 8.31
N ALA A 15 48.01 -26.09 6.99
CA ALA A 15 46.94 -25.38 6.34
C ALA A 15 45.74 -26.32 6.33
N VAL A 16 44.69 -25.98 7.07
CA VAL A 16 43.36 -26.53 6.84
C VAL A 16 42.60 -25.43 6.10
N ASP A 17 42.78 -25.43 4.78
CA ASP A 17 41.71 -24.98 3.90
C ASP A 17 40.60 -26.02 4.02
N ASN A 18 39.45 -25.58 4.53
CA ASN A 18 38.21 -26.16 4.09
C ASN A 18 37.18 -25.05 3.99
N SER A 19 37.20 -24.41 2.83
CA SER A 19 36.08 -23.68 2.25
C SER A 19 34.78 -24.50 2.32
N SER A 20 33.65 -23.77 2.40
CA SER A 20 32.25 -24.20 2.30
C SER A 20 31.51 -24.63 3.58
N ALA A 21 31.01 -23.63 4.32
CA ALA A 21 29.72 -23.75 5.00
C ALA A 21 28.88 -22.51 4.69
N THR A 22 28.01 -22.67 3.70
CA THR A 22 27.01 -21.72 3.25
C THR A 22 25.92 -21.57 4.31
N GLU A 23 26.10 -20.70 5.30
CA GLU A 23 24.96 -20.22 6.10
C GLU A 23 24.45 -18.93 5.50
N LYS A 24 23.46 -19.13 4.62
CA LYS A 24 22.62 -18.13 3.97
C LYS A 24 22.32 -17.01 4.95
N THR A 25 22.85 -15.82 4.67
CA THR A 25 22.37 -14.54 5.17
C THR A 25 20.85 -14.57 5.18
N ALA A 26 20.25 -14.66 6.36
CA ALA A 26 18.85 -14.34 6.54
C ALA A 26 18.63 -12.95 5.91
N PRO A 27 17.57 -12.74 5.12
CA PRO A 27 17.35 -11.43 4.51
C PRO A 27 17.32 -10.42 5.66
N ALA A 28 18.18 -9.40 5.59
CA ALA A 28 18.22 -8.35 6.59
C ALA A 28 16.79 -7.80 6.75
N PHE A 29 16.33 -7.60 7.98
CA PHE A 29 14.96 -7.14 8.26
C PHE A 29 14.55 -5.93 7.41
N GLY A 30 15.49 -5.01 7.14
CA GLY A 30 15.30 -3.90 6.21
C GLY A 30 14.89 -4.34 4.81
N SER A 31 15.58 -5.33 4.22
CA SER A 31 15.22 -5.86 2.90
C SER A 31 13.85 -6.56 2.87
N THR A 32 13.42 -7.17 3.98
CA THR A 32 12.07 -7.74 4.08
C THR A 32 11.01 -6.66 4.22
N LEU A 33 11.31 -5.58 4.96
CA LEU A 33 10.42 -4.44 5.14
C LEU A 33 10.24 -3.69 3.81
N ASP A 34 11.33 -3.39 3.12
CA ASP A 34 11.31 -2.77 1.78
C ASP A 34 10.50 -3.61 0.79
N ARG A 35 10.63 -4.94 0.87
CA ARG A 35 9.83 -5.87 0.05
C ARG A 35 8.35 -5.76 0.35
N VAL A 36 7.95 -5.67 1.62
CA VAL A 36 6.53 -5.54 2.01
C VAL A 36 5.95 -4.20 1.56
N LEU A 37 6.69 -3.10 1.76
CA LEU A 37 6.25 -1.77 1.32
C LEU A 37 6.08 -1.69 -0.19
N THR A 38 7.03 -2.25 -0.94
CA THR A 38 6.95 -2.28 -2.41
C THR A 38 5.77 -3.10 -2.91
N LEU A 39 5.44 -4.22 -2.26
CA LEU A 39 4.26 -5.01 -2.61
C LEU A 39 2.95 -4.27 -2.34
N GLN A 40 2.82 -3.59 -1.20
CA GLN A 40 1.62 -2.80 -0.88
C GLN A 40 1.41 -1.67 -1.91
N GLN A 41 2.50 -1.02 -2.32
CA GLN A 41 2.43 0.02 -3.34
C GLN A 41 1.97 -0.53 -4.71
N GLN A 42 2.49 -1.68 -5.11
CA GLN A 42 2.07 -2.36 -6.34
C GLN A 42 0.59 -2.79 -6.29
N GLU A 43 0.11 -3.29 -5.15
CA GLU A 43 -1.30 -3.61 -4.96
C GLU A 43 -2.18 -2.36 -5.11
N PHE A 44 -1.77 -1.24 -4.53
CA PHE A 44 -2.47 0.03 -4.67
C PHE A 44 -2.49 0.54 -6.10
N ASP A 45 -1.36 0.52 -6.81
CA ASP A 45 -1.30 0.90 -8.22
C ASP A 45 -2.21 0.03 -9.09
N SER A 46 -2.23 -1.29 -8.83
CA SER A 46 -3.12 -2.23 -9.52
C SER A 46 -4.60 -1.96 -9.24
N PHE A 47 -4.92 -1.43 -8.05
CA PHE A 47 -6.25 -1.02 -7.68
C PHE A 47 -6.64 0.27 -8.41
N LEU A 48 -5.75 1.27 -8.47
CA LEU A 48 -5.99 2.51 -9.21
C LEU A 48 -6.24 2.27 -10.70
N LEU A 49 -5.49 1.36 -11.34
CA LEU A 49 -5.73 0.99 -12.74
C LEU A 49 -7.11 0.35 -12.95
N ARG A 50 -7.53 -0.51 -12.01
CA ARG A 50 -8.87 -1.12 -12.04
C ARG A 50 -9.97 -0.08 -11.79
N LEU A 51 -9.73 0.86 -10.88
CA LEU A 51 -10.61 1.98 -10.61
C LEU A 51 -10.80 2.86 -11.86
N ASP A 52 -9.72 3.20 -12.56
CA ASP A 52 -9.74 4.01 -13.77
C ASP A 52 -10.54 3.30 -14.89
N SER A 53 -10.30 2.00 -15.09
CA SER A 53 -11.02 1.23 -16.12
C SER A 53 -12.51 1.06 -15.84
N LEU A 54 -12.91 0.78 -14.59
CA LEU A 54 -14.33 0.76 -14.21
C LEU A 54 -14.96 2.16 -14.28
N GLY A 55 -14.20 3.18 -13.90
CA GLY A 55 -14.63 4.57 -14.01
C GLY A 55 -14.92 4.96 -15.45
N GLN A 56 -14.03 4.62 -16.38
CA GLN A 56 -14.25 4.86 -17.81
C GLN A 56 -15.48 4.09 -18.31
N LYS A 57 -15.61 2.82 -17.95
CA LYS A 57 -16.78 2.01 -18.32
C LYS A 57 -18.08 2.64 -17.81
N LEU A 58 -18.11 3.11 -16.57
CA LEU A 58 -19.26 3.81 -15.99
C LEU A 58 -19.56 5.13 -16.72
N ALA A 59 -18.53 5.89 -17.08
CA ALA A 59 -18.70 7.15 -17.82
C ALA A 59 -19.24 6.93 -19.24
N ASP A 60 -18.96 5.78 -19.85
CA ASP A 60 -19.42 5.43 -21.20
C ASP A 60 -20.83 4.81 -21.16
N SER A 61 -21.11 3.93 -20.19
CA SER A 61 -22.40 3.22 -20.10
C SER A 61 -23.50 4.00 -19.39
N LEU A 62 -23.13 4.87 -18.43
CA LEU A 62 -24.02 5.52 -17.47
C LEU A 62 -25.01 4.55 -16.80
N SER A 63 -24.60 3.29 -16.62
CA SER A 63 -25.46 2.25 -16.06
C SER A 63 -25.44 2.22 -14.54
N LEU A 64 -26.60 2.00 -13.92
CA LEU A 64 -26.73 1.79 -12.48
C LEU A 64 -25.97 0.54 -12.00
N THR A 65 -25.83 -0.48 -12.85
CA THR A 65 -25.07 -1.69 -12.52
C THR A 65 -23.58 -1.37 -12.41
N ASP A 66 -23.04 -0.62 -13.38
CA ASP A 66 -21.62 -0.22 -13.36
C ASP A 66 -21.34 0.75 -12.19
N LEU A 67 -22.31 1.59 -11.82
CA LEU A 67 -22.20 2.45 -10.64
C LEU A 67 -22.14 1.62 -9.35
N ALA A 68 -22.98 0.59 -9.23
CA ALA A 68 -22.98 -0.30 -8.07
C ALA A 68 -21.64 -1.05 -7.94
N ASP A 69 -21.11 -1.56 -9.06
CA ASP A 69 -19.81 -2.23 -9.11
C ASP A 69 -18.67 -1.28 -8.74
N PHE A 70 -18.68 -0.05 -9.26
CA PHE A 70 -17.70 0.99 -8.92
C PHE A 70 -17.74 1.34 -7.42
N LYS A 71 -18.92 1.63 -6.87
CA LYS A 71 -19.10 1.93 -5.43
C LYS A 71 -18.66 0.75 -4.55
N ARG A 72 -18.95 -0.48 -4.98
CA ARG A 72 -18.53 -1.69 -4.26
C ARG A 72 -17.02 -1.84 -4.25
N MET A 73 -16.35 -1.66 -5.39
CA MET A 73 -14.88 -1.74 -5.49
C MET A 73 -14.20 -0.75 -4.53
N VAL A 74 -14.64 0.51 -4.52
CA VAL A 74 -14.08 1.53 -3.62
C VAL A 74 -14.32 1.16 -2.15
N ARG A 75 -15.52 0.70 -1.80
CA ARG A 75 -15.86 0.31 -0.43
C ARG A 75 -15.06 -0.89 0.06
N ASP A 76 -14.89 -1.90 -0.79
CA ASP A 76 -14.13 -3.10 -0.46
C ASP A 76 -12.64 -2.78 -0.27
N PHE A 77 -12.10 -1.86 -1.07
CA PHE A 77 -10.73 -1.35 -0.90
C PHE A 77 -10.54 -0.53 0.37
N LEU A 78 -11.47 0.38 0.70
CA LEU A 78 -11.44 1.12 1.96
C LEU A 78 -11.53 0.18 3.17
N ARG A 79 -12.35 -0.88 3.07
CA ARG A 79 -12.46 -1.91 4.09
C ARG A 79 -11.19 -2.74 4.25
N SER A 80 -10.53 -3.15 3.16
CA SER A 80 -9.26 -3.89 3.27
C SER A 80 -8.19 -3.01 3.89
N THR A 81 -8.01 -1.79 3.39
CA THR A 81 -6.98 -0.84 3.81
C THR A 81 -7.16 -0.40 5.27
N LEU A 82 -8.39 0.03 5.65
CA LEU A 82 -8.68 0.49 7.02
C LEU A 82 -8.95 -0.68 7.98
N GLY A 83 -9.36 -1.85 7.46
CA GLY A 83 -9.55 -3.08 8.24
C GLY A 83 -8.24 -3.64 8.78
N GLN A 84 -7.14 -3.57 8.02
CA GLN A 84 -5.80 -3.90 8.53
C GLN A 84 -5.37 -2.92 9.64
N SER A 85 -5.76 -1.65 9.55
CA SER A 85 -5.43 -0.63 10.56
C SER A 85 -6.12 -0.87 11.91
N ARG A 86 -7.31 -1.49 11.96
CA ARG A 86 -8.06 -1.71 13.22
C ARG A 86 -7.40 -2.72 14.16
N LYS A 87 -6.85 -3.82 13.64
CA LYS A 87 -6.13 -4.82 14.46
C LYS A 87 -4.85 -4.27 15.10
N MET A 88 -4.27 -3.21 14.51
CA MET A 88 -3.07 -2.54 15.05
C MET A 88 -3.41 -1.38 16.01
N GLN A 89 -4.68 -0.94 16.04
CA GLN A 89 -5.14 0.23 16.80
C GLN A 89 -5.99 -0.09 18.03
N GLU A 90 -6.36 -1.36 18.28
CA GLU A 90 -6.97 -1.76 19.56
C GLU A 90 -6.13 -1.41 20.80
N GLU A 91 -4.82 -1.20 20.61
CA GLU A 91 -3.92 -0.72 21.67
C GLU A 91 -3.72 0.82 21.70
N SER A 92 -4.25 1.57 20.73
CA SER A 92 -4.02 3.02 20.58
C SER A 92 -5.32 3.78 20.27
N PHE A 93 -6.37 3.44 21.01
CA PHE A 93 -7.57 4.28 21.03
C PHE A 93 -7.29 5.48 21.95
N TRP A 94 -7.70 6.68 21.50
CA TRP A 94 -7.50 8.01 22.12
C TRP A 94 -6.23 8.77 21.71
N ASP A 95 -6.15 9.22 20.45
CA ASP A 95 -5.33 10.39 20.14
C ASP A 95 -6.14 11.46 19.38
N GLN A 96 -6.16 12.67 19.93
CA GLN A 96 -6.82 13.87 19.39
C GLN A 96 -6.17 14.39 18.09
N ARG A 97 -5.14 13.72 17.56
CA ARG A 97 -4.28 14.25 16.50
C ARG A 97 -4.56 13.72 15.08
N GLY A 98 -5.27 12.60 14.90
CA GLY A 98 -5.35 11.94 13.58
C GLY A 98 -6.63 11.15 13.23
N GLN A 99 -7.26 10.45 14.17
CA GLN A 99 -8.36 9.52 13.84
C GLN A 99 -9.59 10.22 13.24
N HIS A 100 -9.95 11.39 13.76
CA HIS A 100 -11.03 12.22 13.20
C HIS A 100 -10.72 12.69 11.77
N LYS A 101 -9.44 12.91 11.41
CA LYS A 101 -9.06 13.34 10.06
C LYS A 101 -9.21 12.22 9.05
N VAL A 102 -8.81 10.99 9.39
CA VAL A 102 -8.99 9.82 8.50
C VAL A 102 -10.47 9.54 8.29
N LEU A 103 -11.26 9.49 9.36
CA LEU A 103 -12.72 9.29 9.25
C LEU A 103 -13.40 10.42 8.46
N ALA A 104 -12.96 11.67 8.62
CA ALA A 104 -13.46 12.80 7.82
C ALA A 104 -13.11 12.66 6.33
N ARG A 105 -11.90 12.19 5.99
CA ARG A 105 -11.52 11.91 4.60
C ARG A 105 -12.36 10.77 4.00
N VAL A 106 -12.57 9.70 4.76
CA VAL A 106 -13.45 8.58 4.33
C VAL A 106 -14.88 9.07 4.12
N ALA A 107 -15.43 9.85 5.05
CA ALA A 107 -16.76 10.43 4.90
C ALA A 107 -16.86 11.35 3.67
N ARG A 108 -15.78 12.07 3.32
CA ARG A 108 -15.72 12.87 2.10
C ARG A 108 -15.73 12.00 0.84
N ILE A 109 -15.02 10.86 0.84
CA ILE A 109 -15.06 9.88 -0.26
C ILE A 109 -16.48 9.35 -0.44
N ASP A 110 -17.13 8.92 0.65
CA ASP A 110 -18.52 8.41 0.61
C ASP A 110 -19.48 9.47 0.04
N LYS A 111 -19.40 10.72 0.50
CA LYS A 111 -20.22 11.81 -0.04
C LYS A 111 -20.00 11.99 -1.55
N THR A 112 -18.75 11.93 -2.01
CA THR A 112 -18.43 12.10 -3.44
C THR A 112 -18.97 10.93 -4.27
N LEU A 113 -19.02 9.71 -3.72
CA LEU A 113 -19.65 8.54 -4.34
C LEU A 113 -21.19 8.64 -4.41
N ASP A 114 -21.81 9.35 -3.47
CA ASP A 114 -23.25 9.62 -3.50
C ASP A 114 -23.58 10.69 -4.55
N GLU A 115 -22.80 11.79 -4.59
CA GLU A 115 -22.90 12.82 -5.64
C GLU A 115 -22.69 12.24 -7.05
N LEU A 116 -21.76 11.29 -7.21
CA LEU A 116 -21.58 10.55 -8.46
C LEU A 116 -22.85 9.79 -8.84
N GLY A 117 -23.50 9.15 -7.87
CA GLY A 117 -24.76 8.45 -8.09
C GLY A 117 -25.88 9.39 -8.53
N GLU A 118 -26.05 10.51 -7.83
CA GLU A 118 -27.05 11.54 -8.20
C GLU A 118 -26.83 12.05 -9.63
N LYS A 119 -25.58 12.24 -10.05
CA LYS A 119 -25.27 12.61 -11.43
C LYS A 119 -25.67 11.52 -12.42
N VAL A 120 -25.35 10.25 -12.17
CA VAL A 120 -25.72 9.14 -13.07
C VAL A 120 -27.24 9.00 -13.21
N LEU A 121 -28.01 9.31 -12.16
CA LEU A 121 -29.47 9.32 -12.21
C LEU A 121 -30.06 10.56 -12.91
N SER A 122 -29.27 11.61 -13.15
CA SER A 122 -29.74 12.84 -13.78
C SER A 122 -29.91 12.66 -15.29
N GLU A 123 -31.04 13.10 -15.84
CA GLU A 123 -31.33 13.05 -17.28
C GLU A 123 -30.38 13.91 -18.15
N HIS A 124 -29.59 14.79 -17.53
CA HIS A 124 -28.62 15.67 -18.20
C HIS A 124 -27.17 15.35 -17.87
N ALA A 125 -26.88 14.16 -17.33
CA ALA A 125 -25.52 13.79 -16.97
C ALA A 125 -24.62 13.76 -18.21
N LYS A 126 -23.59 14.59 -18.22
CA LYS A 126 -22.53 14.52 -19.23
C LYS A 126 -21.49 13.51 -18.77
N SER A 127 -21.04 12.65 -19.68
CA SER A 127 -19.92 11.72 -19.42
C SER A 127 -18.69 12.43 -18.84
N LEU A 128 -18.41 13.67 -19.29
CA LEU A 128 -17.33 14.51 -18.76
C LEU A 128 -17.50 14.84 -17.27
N ASP A 129 -18.72 15.12 -16.82
CA ASP A 129 -19.01 15.46 -15.41
C ASP A 129 -18.87 14.24 -14.49
N ILE A 130 -19.10 13.04 -15.03
CA ILE A 130 -18.89 11.75 -14.38
C ILE A 130 -17.39 11.46 -14.26
N LEU A 131 -16.64 11.60 -15.36
CA LEU A 131 -15.18 11.45 -15.37
C LEU A 131 -14.50 12.41 -14.39
N ALA A 132 -14.96 13.66 -14.31
CA ALA A 132 -14.46 14.63 -13.34
C ALA A 132 -14.68 14.15 -11.89
N LYS A 133 -15.85 13.58 -11.58
CA LYS A 133 -16.14 13.03 -10.24
C LYS A 133 -15.32 11.78 -9.94
N ILE A 134 -15.12 10.90 -10.92
CA ILE A 134 -14.23 9.74 -10.76
C ILE A 134 -12.79 10.19 -10.47
N GLY A 135 -12.29 11.21 -11.18
CA GLY A 135 -10.98 11.81 -10.93
C GLY A 135 -10.86 12.41 -9.53
N GLU A 136 -11.91 13.08 -9.04
CA GLU A 136 -11.99 13.58 -7.66
C GLU A 136 -11.88 12.44 -6.64
N ILE A 137 -12.64 11.36 -6.83
CA ILE A 137 -12.62 10.17 -5.95
C ILE A 137 -11.22 9.54 -5.94
N ARG A 138 -10.58 9.41 -7.10
CA ARG A 138 -9.20 8.93 -7.21
C ARG A 138 -8.24 9.80 -6.41
N GLY A 139 -8.33 11.12 -6.54
CA GLY A 139 -7.51 12.06 -5.79
C GLY A 139 -7.69 11.92 -4.27
N LEU A 140 -8.94 11.77 -3.81
CA LEU A 140 -9.24 11.54 -2.39
C LEU A 140 -8.69 10.21 -1.88
N LEU A 141 -8.70 9.16 -2.70
CA LEU A 141 -8.11 7.87 -2.35
C LEU A 141 -6.60 7.94 -2.22
N ILE A 142 -5.92 8.71 -3.09
CA ILE A 142 -4.49 8.96 -2.97
C ILE A 142 -4.19 9.77 -1.69
N ASP A 143 -4.95 10.84 -1.42
CA ASP A 143 -4.78 11.67 -0.20
C ASP A 143 -5.02 10.89 1.10
N LEU A 144 -5.82 9.83 1.07
CA LEU A 144 -6.05 8.96 2.22
C LEU A 144 -4.82 8.10 2.58
N LEU A 145 -4.03 7.74 1.56
CA LEU A 145 -2.87 6.83 1.66
C LEU A 145 -1.52 7.56 1.61
N ALA A 146 -1.53 8.86 1.32
CA ALA A 146 -0.36 9.74 1.28
C ALA A 146 0.17 10.10 2.68
#